data_AF-A0AAD1A2Q4-F1
#
_entry.id   AF-A0AAD1A2Q4-F1
#
_cell.length_a   1.000
_cell.length_b   1.000
_cell.length_c   1.000
_cell.angle_alpha   90.00
_cell.angle_beta   90.00
_cell.angle_gamma   90.00
#
_symmetry.space_group_name_H-M   'P 1'
#
loop_
_entity.id
_entity.type
_entity.pdbx_description
1 polymer ?
#
loop_
_entity_poly.entity_id
_entity_poly.type
_entity_poly.pdbx_seq_one_letter_code
_entity_poly.pdbx_strand_id
1 'polypeptide(L)'
;MATNYIAPDDPLSLPAPTGGVVSGTAYLIAATFGIAGNSAAQGDIFPLHRRGVWSLPKATGVNWLVGAKLYWDDAAKKVTNVATNNTLIGVSREARINADTTVEVALGIVA
;
A
#
# COMPACT_ATOMS: atom_id res chain seq x y z
N MET A 1 -4.75 14.34 28.77
CA MET A 1 -4.54 14.31 27.30
C MET A 1 -3.06 14.11 27.09
N ALA A 2 -2.63 13.11 26.32
CA ALA A 2 -1.20 12.83 26.14
C ALA A 2 -0.52 14.02 25.45
N THR A 3 0.52 14.58 26.07
CA THR A 3 1.28 15.75 25.58
C THR A 3 2.05 15.49 24.29
N ASN A 4 2.04 14.25 23.80
CA ASN A 4 2.78 13.79 22.62
C ASN A 4 1.85 13.42 21.44
N TYR A 5 0.56 13.74 21.51
CA TYR A 5 -0.36 13.51 20.40
C TYR A 5 -0.31 14.70 19.43
N ILE A 6 0.32 14.49 18.26
CA ILE A 6 0.55 15.54 17.26
C ILE A 6 -0.60 15.60 16.25
N ALA A 7 -1.05 14.45 15.73
CA ALA A 7 -2.12 14.35 14.75
C ALA A 7 -2.59 12.88 14.59
N PRO A 8 -3.76 12.64 14.00
CA PRO A 8 -4.11 11.32 13.46
C PRO A 8 -3.07 10.86 12.42
N ASP A 9 -2.72 9.58 12.48
CA ASP A 9 -1.66 8.92 11.71
C ASP A 9 -1.97 8.76 10.19
N ASP A 10 -3.24 8.92 9.81
CA ASP A 10 -3.75 8.79 8.44
C ASP A 10 -4.78 9.89 8.14
N PRO A 11 -4.67 10.64 7.03
CA PRO A 11 -3.64 10.52 5.98
C PRO A 11 -2.30 11.15 6.38
N LEU A 12 -1.19 10.54 5.96
CA LEU A 12 0.14 11.11 6.14
C LEU A 12 0.43 12.07 4.98
N SER A 13 0.54 13.37 5.28
CA SER A 13 0.91 14.38 4.29
C SER A 13 2.40 14.30 3.97
N LEU A 14 2.75 13.92 2.74
CA LEU A 14 4.14 13.86 2.25
C LEU A 14 4.28 14.66 0.95
N PRO A 15 5.48 15.21 0.67
CA PRO A 15 5.76 15.77 -0.64
C PRO A 15 5.79 14.65 -1.70
N ALA A 16 5.18 14.90 -2.85
CA ALA A 16 5.13 13.95 -3.96
C ALA A 16 6.56 13.65 -4.47
N PRO A 17 6.92 12.36 -4.61
CA PRO A 17 8.22 11.96 -5.14
C PRO A 17 8.38 12.34 -6.62
N THR A 18 9.59 12.18 -7.14
CA THR A 18 9.91 12.40 -8.56
C THR A 18 8.98 11.59 -9.46
N GLY A 19 8.30 12.28 -10.38
CA GLY A 19 7.28 11.69 -11.26
C GLY A 19 5.84 12.06 -10.89
N GLY A 20 5.62 12.72 -9.75
CA GLY A 20 4.29 13.07 -9.27
C GLY A 20 3.52 11.84 -8.76
N VAL A 21 2.35 12.08 -8.18
CA VAL A 21 1.44 11.02 -7.72
C VAL A 21 0.09 11.16 -8.39
N VAL A 22 -0.54 10.01 -8.64
CA VAL A 22 -1.89 9.89 -9.18
C VAL A 22 -2.79 9.30 -8.12
N SER A 23 -3.94 9.93 -7.89
CA SER A 23 -4.96 9.44 -6.95
C SER A 23 -5.31 7.97 -7.24
N GLY A 24 -5.46 7.18 -6.18
CA GLY A 24 -5.80 5.75 -6.25
C GLY A 24 -4.65 4.83 -6.61
N THR A 25 -3.44 5.37 -6.86
CA THR A 25 -2.25 4.57 -7.13
C THR A 25 -1.48 4.29 -5.84
N ALA A 26 -0.97 3.06 -5.72
CA ALA A 26 -0.08 2.67 -4.63
C ALA A 26 1.35 3.17 -4.88
N TYR A 27 1.93 3.80 -3.86
CA TYR A 27 3.28 4.31 -3.88
C TYR A 27 4.06 3.78 -2.69
N LEU A 28 5.29 3.34 -2.97
CA LEU A 28 6.29 3.06 -1.96
C LEU A 28 7.28 4.23 -1.92
N ILE A 29 7.17 5.07 -0.89
CA ILE A 29 8.08 6.19 -0.67
C ILE A 29 9.08 5.80 0.39
N ALA A 30 10.29 5.44 -0.04
CA ALA A 30 11.34 4.86 0.80
C ALA A 30 10.83 3.61 1.55
N ALA A 31 10.53 3.71 2.83
CA ALA A 31 9.97 2.63 3.65
C ALA A 31 8.46 2.74 3.88
N THR A 32 7.82 3.79 3.35
CA THR A 32 6.42 4.11 3.61
C THR A 32 5.57 3.71 2.42
N PHE A 33 4.78 2.65 2.59
CA PHE A 33 3.78 2.26 1.60
C PHE A 33 2.43 2.91 1.90
N GLY A 34 1.76 3.41 0.85
CA GLY A 34 0.39 3.85 0.94
C GLY A 34 -0.21 4.16 -0.42
N ILE A 35 -1.45 4.62 -0.40
CA ILE A 35 -2.22 4.97 -1.59
C ILE A 35 -2.44 6.48 -1.60
N ALA A 36 -2.13 7.10 -2.74
CA ALA A 36 -2.32 8.54 -2.89
C ALA A 36 -3.83 8.86 -2.91
N GLY A 37 -4.29 9.68 -1.96
CA GLY A 37 -5.68 10.14 -1.93
C GLY A 37 -5.98 11.19 -3.01
N ASN A 38 -4.98 12.00 -3.37
CA ASN A 38 -5.09 13.01 -4.41
C ASN A 38 -3.93 12.93 -5.42
N SER A 39 -4.17 13.40 -6.63
CA SER A 39 -3.13 13.60 -7.63
C SER A 39 -2.37 14.89 -7.31
N ALA A 40 -1.04 14.83 -7.32
CA ALA A 40 -0.19 15.98 -7.01
C ALA A 40 1.06 15.95 -7.89
N ALA A 41 1.54 17.11 -8.34
CA ALA A 41 2.76 17.20 -9.12
C ALA A 41 3.98 16.99 -8.21
N GLN A 42 5.15 16.73 -8.81
CA GLN A 42 6.39 16.56 -8.05
C GLN A 42 6.61 17.75 -7.09
N GLY A 43 6.85 17.46 -5.82
CA GLY A 43 7.08 18.48 -4.79
C GLY A 43 5.82 19.02 -4.10
N ASP A 44 4.62 18.76 -4.64
CA ASP A 44 3.38 19.14 -3.97
C ASP A 44 3.05 18.20 -2.80
N ILE A 45 2.44 18.74 -1.76
CA ILE A 45 2.00 17.96 -0.60
C ILE A 45 0.73 17.19 -0.98
N PHE A 46 0.74 15.88 -0.72
CA PHE A 46 -0.42 15.03 -0.97
C PHE A 46 -0.72 14.12 0.24
N PRO A 47 -2.00 13.74 0.44
CA PRO A 47 -2.37 12.79 1.47
C PRO A 47 -2.04 11.36 1.02
N LEU A 48 -1.21 10.65 1.79
CA LEU A 48 -0.90 9.23 1.62
C LEU A 48 -1.68 8.41 2.66
N HIS A 49 -2.62 7.59 2.18
CA HIS A 49 -3.37 6.64 3.02
C HIS A 49 -2.56 5.37 3.23
N ARG A 50 -2.15 5.12 4.47
CA ARG A 50 -1.33 3.96 4.86
C ARG A 50 -2.16 2.90 5.59
N ARG A 51 -3.42 3.19 5.87
CA ARG A 51 -4.37 2.31 6.55
C ARG A 51 -5.65 2.20 5.74
N GLY A 52 -6.35 1.08 5.91
CA GLY A 52 -7.64 0.82 5.24
C GLY A 52 -7.58 -0.35 4.27
N VAL A 53 -8.72 -0.68 3.69
CA VAL A 53 -8.85 -1.78 2.72
C VAL A 53 -8.87 -1.20 1.32
N TRP A 54 -7.97 -1.67 0.48
CA TRP A 54 -7.80 -1.15 -0.88
C TRP A 54 -7.66 -2.29 -1.89
N SER A 55 -8.23 -2.10 -3.07
CA SER A 55 -8.10 -3.04 -4.18
C SER A 55 -6.83 -2.75 -4.96
N LEU A 56 -5.90 -3.70 -4.98
CA LEU A 56 -4.61 -3.60 -5.68
C LEU A 56 -4.44 -4.73 -6.69
N PRO A 57 -3.67 -4.51 -7.78
CA PRO A 57 -3.37 -5.55 -8.74
C PRO A 57 -2.50 -6.64 -8.09
N LYS A 58 -2.85 -7.90 -8.37
CA LYS A 58 -2.17 -9.08 -7.84
C LYS A 58 -1.17 -9.63 -8.87
N ALA A 59 -0.05 -10.17 -8.38
CA ALA A 59 0.87 -10.93 -9.21
C ALA A 59 0.18 -12.22 -9.70
N THR A 60 0.41 -12.58 -10.96
CA THR A 60 -0.03 -13.88 -11.49
C THR A 60 0.82 -14.99 -10.87
N GLY A 61 0.24 -16.15 -10.60
CA GLY A 61 0.98 -17.31 -10.07
C GLY A 61 0.89 -17.50 -8.55
N VAL A 62 0.36 -16.51 -7.82
CA VAL A 62 0.32 -16.54 -6.36
C VAL A 62 -1.07 -16.88 -5.84
N ASN A 63 -1.12 -17.68 -4.78
CA ASN A 63 -2.35 -18.10 -4.11
C ASN A 63 -2.18 -17.86 -2.61
N TRP A 64 -3.27 -17.49 -1.94
CA TRP A 64 -3.25 -17.29 -0.49
C TRP A 64 -4.65 -17.35 0.12
N LEU A 65 -4.67 -17.60 1.43
CA LEU A 65 -5.87 -17.60 2.25
C LEU A 65 -6.11 -16.21 2.85
N VAL A 66 -7.30 -16.04 3.43
CA VAL A 66 -7.64 -14.86 4.25
C VAL A 66 -6.60 -14.70 5.36
N GLY A 67 -6.14 -13.47 5.60
CA GLY A 67 -5.15 -13.14 6.61
C GLY A 67 -3.70 -13.41 6.22
N ALA A 68 -3.43 -13.91 5.00
CA ALA A 68 -2.07 -14.10 4.53
C ALA A 68 -1.33 -12.76 4.40
N LYS A 69 -0.04 -12.75 4.76
CA LYS A 69 0.84 -11.59 4.59
C LYS A 69 1.02 -11.29 3.11
N LEU A 70 0.76 -10.03 2.76
CA LEU A 70 0.89 -9.51 1.41
C LEU A 70 2.05 -8.53 1.36
N TYR A 71 2.80 -8.64 0.28
CA TYR A 71 3.99 -7.85 -0.01
C TYR A 71 3.79 -7.07 -1.30
N TRP A 72 4.34 -5.87 -1.36
CA TRP A 72 4.36 -5.04 -2.56
C TRP A 72 5.67 -5.23 -3.31
N ASP A 73 5.53 -5.59 -4.58
CA ASP A 73 6.60 -5.58 -5.56
C ASP A 73 6.60 -4.22 -6.27
N ASP A 74 7.60 -3.40 -5.97
CA ASP A 74 7.72 -2.05 -6.55
C ASP A 74 8.16 -2.07 -8.02
N ALA A 75 8.82 -3.15 -8.47
CA ALA A 75 9.25 -3.30 -9.86
C ALA A 75 8.08 -3.71 -10.76
N ALA A 76 7.28 -4.69 -10.32
CA ALA A 76 6.11 -5.17 -11.05
C ALA A 76 4.85 -4.32 -10.80
N LYS A 77 4.86 -3.44 -9.77
CA LYS A 77 3.71 -2.68 -9.26
C LYS A 77 2.52 -3.60 -8.93
N LYS A 78 2.80 -4.74 -8.29
CA LYS A 78 1.82 -5.78 -7.98
C LYS A 78 2.00 -6.32 -6.57
N VAL A 79 0.91 -6.85 -6.03
CA VAL A 79 0.90 -7.53 -4.74
C VAL A 79 1.32 -8.99 -4.90
N THR A 80 2.27 -9.43 -4.08
CA THR A 80 2.83 -10.78 -4.05
C THR A 80 2.81 -11.36 -2.63
N ASN A 81 2.97 -12.68 -2.48
CA ASN A 81 3.19 -13.32 -1.17
C ASN A 81 4.68 -13.53 -0.85
N VAL A 82 5.57 -13.13 -1.77
CA VAL A 82 7.01 -13.34 -1.65
C VAL A 82 7.60 -12.21 -0.80
N ALA A 83 8.21 -12.56 0.33
CA ALA A 83 8.82 -11.59 1.23
C ALA A 83 10.17 -11.04 0.73
N THR A 84 10.92 -11.85 -0.01
CA THR A 84 12.27 -11.50 -0.45
C THR A 84 12.25 -10.28 -1.36
N ASN A 85 12.97 -9.22 -0.97
CA ASN A 85 13.07 -7.94 -1.68
C ASN A 85 11.75 -7.16 -1.85
N ASN A 86 10.67 -7.58 -1.19
CA ASN A 86 9.37 -6.91 -1.29
C ASN A 86 8.94 -6.33 0.06
N THR A 87 8.19 -5.23 0.02
CA THR A 87 7.78 -4.53 1.24
C THR A 87 6.50 -5.14 1.79
N LEU A 88 6.46 -5.49 3.08
CA LEU A 88 5.21 -5.92 3.71
C LEU A 88 4.21 -4.76 3.72
N ILE A 89 3.04 -4.96 3.14
CA ILE A 89 2.01 -3.91 3.04
C ILE A 89 0.79 -4.18 3.91
N GLY A 90 0.52 -5.45 4.23
CA GLY A 90 -0.62 -5.81 5.04
C GLY A 90 -1.04 -7.26 4.88
N VAL A 91 -2.34 -7.51 5.01
CA VAL A 91 -2.92 -8.85 4.90
C VAL A 91 -4.05 -8.92 3.90
N SER A 92 -4.24 -10.10 3.31
CA SER A 92 -5.36 -10.36 2.41
C SER A 92 -6.66 -10.43 3.18
N ARG A 93 -7.70 -9.71 2.74
CA ARG A 93 -9.04 -9.84 3.33
C ARG A 93 -9.79 -11.07 2.83
N GLU A 94 -9.41 -11.57 1.66
CA GLU A 94 -10.09 -12.67 0.98
C GLU A 94 -9.08 -13.75 0.57
N ALA A 95 -9.56 -14.99 0.41
CA ALA A 95 -8.77 -16.02 -0.24
C ALA A 95 -8.72 -15.72 -1.74
N ARG A 96 -7.53 -15.77 -2.36
CA ARG A 96 -7.36 -15.50 -3.79
C ARG A 96 -6.61 -16.62 -4.47
N ILE A 97 -7.08 -16.98 -5.64
CA ILE A 97 -6.52 -18.02 -6.48
C ILE A 97 -5.77 -17.39 -7.67
N ASN A 98 -5.06 -18.23 -8.42
CA ASN A 98 -4.18 -17.81 -9.51
C ASN A 98 -4.89 -16.98 -10.61
N ALA A 99 -6.19 -17.20 -10.81
CA ALA A 99 -6.99 -16.52 -11.82
C ALA A 99 -7.36 -15.07 -11.44
N ASP A 100 -7.23 -14.70 -10.16
CA ASP A 100 -7.55 -13.35 -9.70
C ASP A 100 -6.47 -12.36 -10.14
N THR A 101 -6.90 -11.27 -10.79
CA THR A 101 -6.03 -10.18 -11.22
C THR A 101 -5.95 -9.05 -10.19
N THR A 102 -6.86 -9.03 -9.20
CA THR A 102 -6.93 -8.03 -8.14
C THR A 102 -7.10 -8.67 -6.77
N VAL A 103 -6.73 -7.94 -5.72
CA VAL A 103 -6.87 -8.35 -4.33
C VAL A 103 -7.24 -7.18 -3.44
N GLU A 104 -8.14 -7.41 -2.48
CA GLU A 104 -8.38 -6.49 -1.36
C GLU A 104 -7.31 -6.66 -0.29
N VAL A 105 -6.44 -5.65 -0.15
CA VAL A 105 -5.38 -5.59 0.84
C VAL A 105 -5.82 -4.70 1.99
N ALA A 106 -5.82 -5.26 3.20
CA ALA A 106 -5.95 -4.46 4.42
C ALA A 106 -4.57 -3.92 4.82
N LEU A 107 -4.36 -2.63 4.55
CA LEU A 107 -3.16 -1.88 4.89
C LEU A 107 -3.14 -1.52 6.38
N GLY A 108 -1.95 -1.55 6.97
CA GLY A 108 -1.74 -1.15 8.36
C GLY A 108 -1.44 -2.29 9.32
N ILE A 109 -0.97 -3.45 8.83
CA ILE A 109 -0.31 -4.41 9.72
C ILE A 109 1.11 -3.91 10.02
N VAL A 110 1.35 -3.58 11.28
CA VAL A 110 2.68 -3.43 11.86
C VAL A 110 3.26 -4.85 11.99
N ALA A 111 4.40 -5.10 11.35
CA ALA A 111 5.22 -6.28 11.63
C ALA A 111 5.86 -6.17 13.01
#